data_AF-A0A174YN48-F1
#
_entry.id   AF-A0A174YN48-F1
#
_cell.length_a   1.000
_cell.length_b   1.000
_cell.length_c   1.000
_cell.angle_alpha   90.00
_cell.angle_beta   90.00
_cell.angle_gamma   90.00
#
_symmetry.space_group_name_H-M   'P 1'
#
loop_
_entity.id
_entity.type
_entity.pdbx_description
1 polymer ?
#
loop_
_entity_poly.entity_id
_entity_poly.type
_entity_poly.pdbx_seq_one_letter_code
_entity_poly.pdbx_strand_id
1 'polypeptide(L)'
;MDDIIKICDDLEKNKDKELEVVRAYKMVDDYINHDKNKLLQLKADLKRHENFNDDTIKMLSFLMSAIALILTIINGFGDKILFIKTALVYFGIFTFLGLIVAFFSNRNTARSKWLKYISVALDEIEKNFDKKEIVTNKKRKNKKR
;
A
#
# COMPACT_ATOMS: atom_id res chain seq x y z
N MET A 1 -9.63 -1.31 -11.72
CA MET A 1 -9.37 -2.10 -10.50
C MET A 1 -7.91 -2.45 -10.59
N ASP A 2 -7.12 -2.05 -9.60
CA ASP A 2 -5.67 -2.23 -9.68
C ASP A 2 -5.33 -3.71 -9.56
N ASP A 3 -4.61 -4.27 -10.52
CA ASP A 3 -4.43 -5.74 -10.64
C ASP A 3 -3.72 -6.35 -9.42
N ILE A 4 -2.89 -5.56 -8.74
CA ILE A 4 -2.24 -5.91 -7.47
C ILE A 4 -3.24 -6.19 -6.37
N ILE A 5 -4.33 -5.43 -6.32
CA ILE A 5 -5.36 -5.58 -5.31
C ILE A 5 -6.02 -6.95 -5.44
N LYS A 6 -6.30 -7.34 -6.69
CA LYS A 6 -6.90 -8.61 -7.00
C LYS A 6 -5.96 -9.77 -6.65
N ILE A 7 -4.67 -9.64 -6.95
CA ILE A 7 -3.65 -10.63 -6.57
C ILE A 7 -3.55 -10.75 -5.04
N CYS A 8 -3.55 -9.64 -4.30
CA CYS A 8 -3.57 -9.64 -2.83
C CYS A 8 -4.83 -10.32 -2.27
N ASP A 9 -6.01 -10.00 -2.81
CA ASP A 9 -7.28 -10.56 -2.35
C ASP A 9 -7.37 -12.08 -2.65
N ASP A 10 -6.84 -12.54 -3.78
CA ASP A 10 -6.78 -13.96 -4.13
C ASP A 10 -5.77 -14.74 -3.27
N LEU A 11 -4.63 -14.13 -2.93
CA LEU A 11 -3.65 -14.67 -1.98
C LEU A 11 -4.22 -14.79 -0.57
N GLU A 12 -5.09 -13.86 -0.16
CA GLU A 12 -5.71 -13.90 1.16
C GLU A 12 -6.88 -14.90 1.25
N LYS A 13 -7.61 -15.12 0.15
CA LYS A 13 -8.69 -16.11 0.07
C LYS A 13 -8.20 -17.55 0.12
N ASN A 14 -7.09 -17.85 -0.55
CA ASN A 14 -6.49 -19.16 -0.51
C ASN A 14 -5.43 -19.18 0.61
N LYS A 15 -5.81 -19.66 1.80
CA LYS A 15 -4.86 -19.96 2.89
C LYS A 15 -4.58 -21.46 2.92
N ASP A 16 -3.71 -21.94 2.02
CA ASP A 16 -3.15 -23.29 2.17
C ASP A 16 -1.90 -23.26 3.05
N LYS A 17 -1.50 -24.44 3.54
CA LYS A 17 -0.34 -24.68 4.41
C LYS A 17 1.04 -24.38 3.77
N GLU A 18 1.09 -23.74 2.61
CA GLU A 18 2.33 -23.39 1.91
C GLU A 18 2.97 -22.12 2.51
N LEU A 19 4.29 -21.99 2.37
CA LEU A 19 5.01 -20.77 2.77
C LEU A 19 4.45 -19.56 2.00
N GLU A 20 3.89 -18.59 2.71
CA GLU A 20 3.18 -17.42 2.17
C GLU A 20 4.01 -16.68 1.09
N VAL A 21 5.33 -16.55 1.31
CA VAL A 21 6.25 -15.87 0.38
C VAL A 21 6.41 -16.63 -0.94
N VAL A 22 6.49 -17.95 -0.91
CA VAL A 22 6.67 -18.80 -2.11
C VAL A 22 5.42 -18.77 -2.98
N ARG A 23 4.24 -18.72 -2.35
CA ARG A 23 2.97 -18.57 -3.06
C ARG A 23 2.86 -17.19 -3.72
N ALA A 24 3.20 -16.12 -3.00
CA ALA A 24 3.22 -14.78 -3.57
C ALA A 24 4.16 -14.73 -4.78
N TYR A 25 5.34 -15.33 -4.68
CA TYR A 25 6.29 -15.44 -5.80
C TYR A 25 5.69 -16.17 -7.00
N LYS A 26 5.12 -17.37 -6.80
CA LYS A 26 4.57 -18.19 -7.89
C LYS A 26 3.40 -17.50 -8.60
N MET A 27 2.52 -16.84 -7.85
CA MET A 27 1.36 -16.14 -8.39
C MET A 27 1.77 -14.88 -9.17
N VAL A 28 2.78 -14.16 -8.67
CA VAL A 28 3.35 -12.98 -9.35
C VAL A 28 4.10 -13.41 -10.62
N ASP A 29 4.89 -14.48 -10.57
CA ASP A 29 5.63 -15.01 -11.74
C ASP A 29 4.67 -15.50 -12.84
N ASP A 30 3.60 -16.20 -12.48
CA ASP A 30 2.56 -16.66 -13.41
C ASP A 30 1.79 -15.48 -14.03
N TYR A 31 1.48 -14.44 -13.25
CA TYR A 31 0.82 -13.23 -13.76
C TYR A 31 1.73 -12.43 -14.72
N ILE A 32 3.01 -12.28 -14.37
CA ILE A 32 4.00 -11.58 -15.19
C ILE A 32 4.23 -12.37 -16.48
N ASN A 33 4.24 -13.71 -16.43
CA ASN A 33 4.44 -14.60 -17.58
C ASN A 33 5.60 -14.14 -18.49
N HIS A 34 6.71 -13.79 -17.84
CA HIS A 34 7.92 -13.23 -18.45
C HIS A 34 7.76 -11.93 -19.27
N ASP A 35 6.67 -11.19 -19.10
CA ASP A 35 6.43 -9.90 -19.74
C ASP A 35 6.95 -8.74 -18.89
N LYS A 36 8.00 -8.06 -19.39
CA LYS A 36 8.61 -6.90 -18.72
C LYS A 36 7.63 -5.74 -18.53
N ASN A 37 6.63 -5.60 -19.41
CA ASN A 37 5.63 -4.54 -19.28
C ASN A 37 4.70 -4.79 -18.09
N LYS A 38 4.31 -6.05 -17.87
CA LYS A 38 3.48 -6.43 -16.71
C LYS A 38 4.22 -6.27 -15.39
N LEU A 39 5.52 -6.57 -15.37
CA LEU A 39 6.38 -6.31 -14.20
C LEU A 39 6.45 -4.80 -13.88
N LEU A 40 6.66 -3.96 -14.90
CA LEU A 40 6.69 -2.50 -14.72
C LEU A 40 5.35 -1.93 -14.24
N GLN A 41 4.23 -2.45 -14.76
CA GLN A 41 2.88 -2.07 -14.34
C GLN A 41 2.63 -2.44 -12.87
N LEU A 42 2.99 -3.65 -12.46
CA LEU A 42 2.91 -4.08 -11.06
C LEU A 42 3.78 -3.20 -10.13
N LYS A 43 4.97 -2.82 -10.57
CA LYS A 43 5.84 -1.94 -9.76
C LYS A 43 5.26 -0.54 -9.60
N ALA A 44 4.62 -0.01 -10.64
CA ALA A 44 3.97 1.30 -10.62
C ALA A 44 2.75 1.33 -9.69
N ASP A 45 1.88 0.32 -9.77
CA ASP A 45 0.69 0.22 -8.93
C ASP A 45 1.06 0.00 -7.45
N LEU A 46 2.13 -0.75 -7.17
CA LEU A 46 2.65 -0.94 -5.81
C LEU A 46 3.09 0.40 -5.19
N LYS A 47 3.87 1.18 -5.96
CA LYS A 47 4.38 2.49 -5.53
C LYS A 47 3.27 3.53 -5.36
N ARG A 48 2.22 3.43 -6.18
CA ARG A 48 1.02 4.28 -6.06
C ARG A 48 0.27 4.01 -4.75
N HIS A 49 0.17 2.75 -4.33
CA HIS A 49 -0.45 2.38 -3.07
C HIS A 49 0.35 2.85 -1.85
N GLU A 50 1.68 2.81 -1.91
CA GLU A 50 2.55 3.30 -0.85
C GLU A 50 2.42 4.83 -0.68
N ASN A 51 2.49 5.59 -1.79
CA ASN A 51 2.34 7.06 -1.77
C ASN A 51 0.96 7.51 -1.29
N PHE A 52 -0.12 6.78 -1.62
CA PHE A 52 -1.47 7.14 -1.17
C PHE A 52 -1.60 7.15 0.35
N ASN A 53 -0.90 6.24 1.03
CA ASN A 53 -0.92 6.13 2.48
C ASN A 53 -0.19 7.31 3.15
N ASP A 54 0.93 7.76 2.57
CA ASP A 54 1.67 8.91 3.07
C ASP A 54 0.89 10.22 2.92
N ASP A 55 0.24 10.43 1.78
CA ASP A 55 -0.51 11.67 1.53
C ASP A 55 -1.81 11.75 2.36
N THR A 56 -2.47 10.61 2.62
CA THR A 56 -3.61 10.58 3.55
C THR A 56 -3.19 10.85 5.00
N ILE A 57 -2.03 10.34 5.43
CA ILE A 57 -1.49 10.63 6.78
C ILE A 57 -1.19 12.13 6.92
N LYS A 58 -0.54 12.75 5.93
CA LYS A 58 -0.26 14.20 5.95
C LYS A 58 -1.54 15.04 6.01
N MET A 59 -2.54 14.68 5.20
CA MET A 59 -3.83 15.38 5.20
C MET A 59 -4.54 15.28 6.55
N LEU A 60 -4.46 14.11 7.20
CA LEU A 60 -5.03 13.89 8.53
C LEU A 60 -4.31 14.72 9.60
N SER A 61 -2.97 14.79 9.56
CA SER A 61 -2.19 15.63 10.47
C SER A 61 -2.52 17.12 10.31
N PHE A 62 -2.72 17.58 9.07
CA PHE A 62 -3.12 18.96 8.80
C PHE A 62 -4.52 19.27 9.36
N LEU A 63 -5.50 18.39 9.13
CA LEU A 63 -6.84 18.50 9.69
C LEU A 63 -6.83 18.57 11.22
N MET A 64 -6.01 17.74 11.87
CA MET A 64 -5.85 17.77 13.33
C MET A 64 -5.31 19.10 13.85
N SER A 65 -4.33 19.68 13.14
CA SER A 65 -3.79 20.99 13.49
C SER A 65 -4.85 22.09 13.36
N ALA A 66 -5.64 22.08 12.29
CA ALA A 66 -6.72 23.05 12.07
C ALA A 66 -7.81 22.96 13.15
N ILE A 67 -8.22 21.74 13.53
CA ILE A 67 -9.22 21.51 14.58
C ILE A 67 -8.71 22.01 15.94
N ALA A 68 -7.45 21.70 16.27
CA ALA A 68 -6.84 22.17 17.52
C ALA A 68 -6.86 23.71 17.60
N LEU A 69 -6.55 24.39 16.49
CA LEU A 69 -6.53 25.85 16.41
C LEU A 69 -7.95 26.43 16.62
N ILE A 70 -8.97 25.85 15.99
CA ILE A 70 -10.37 26.25 16.18
C ILE A 70 -10.81 26.09 17.65
N LEU A 71 -10.46 24.96 18.27
CA LEU A 71 -10.76 24.71 19.68
C LEU A 71 -10.07 25.73 20.61
N THR A 72 -8.81 26.09 20.32
CA THR A 72 -8.10 27.13 21.08
C THR A 72 -8.77 28.50 20.96
N ILE A 73 -9.21 28.88 19.76
CA ILE A 73 -9.92 30.15 19.53
C ILE A 73 -11.23 30.17 20.33
N ILE A 74 -12.04 29.12 20.24
CA ILE A 74 -13.34 29.04 20.95
C ILE A 74 -13.13 29.11 22.46
N ASN A 75 -12.10 28.44 22.99
CA ASN A 75 -11.76 28.52 24.40
C ASN A 75 -11.34 29.94 24.83
N GLY A 76 -10.65 30.68 23.95
CA GLY A 76 -10.26 32.07 24.17
C GLY A 76 -11.44 33.05 24.31
N PHE A 77 -12.59 32.75 23.71
CA PHE A 77 -13.82 33.54 23.84
C PHE A 77 -14.56 33.32 25.18
N GLY A 78 -14.12 32.38 26.01
CA GLY A 78 -14.68 32.12 27.34
C GLY A 78 -16.05 31.42 27.36
N ASP A 79 -16.64 31.14 26.19
CA ASP A 79 -17.91 30.42 26.08
C ASP A 79 -17.71 28.90 26.20
N LYS A 80 -17.75 28.42 27.44
CA LYS A 80 -17.55 27.01 27.79
C LYS A 80 -18.61 26.09 27.18
N ILE A 81 -19.84 26.57 26.99
CA ILE A 81 -20.94 25.76 26.44
C ILE A 81 -20.70 25.52 24.95
N LEU A 82 -20.31 26.56 24.21
CA LEU A 82 -19.94 26.46 22.80
C LEU A 82 -18.72 25.55 22.61
N PHE A 83 -17.70 25.68 23.47
CA PHE A 83 -16.52 24.82 23.46
C PHE A 83 -16.89 23.34 23.64
N ILE A 84 -17.66 23.00 24.68
CA ILE A 84 -18.05 21.61 24.97
C ILE A 84 -18.86 21.02 23.82
N LYS A 85 -19.86 21.74 23.29
CA LYS A 85 -20.67 21.26 22.15
C LYS A 85 -19.82 21.00 20.91
N THR A 86 -18.91 21.93 20.59
CA THR A 86 -18.03 21.83 19.43
C THR A 86 -17.07 20.66 19.57
N ALA A 87 -16.44 20.49 20.74
CA ALA A 87 -15.55 19.37 21.02
C ALA A 87 -16.27 18.01 20.92
N LEU A 88 -17.51 17.91 21.39
CA LEU A 88 -18.31 16.68 21.37
C LEU A 88 -18.67 16.25 19.94
N VAL A 89 -19.02 17.20 19.07
CA VAL A 89 -19.27 16.95 17.64
C VAL A 89 -18.00 16.46 16.95
N TYR A 90 -16.87 17.13 17.18
CA TYR A 90 -15.60 16.68 16.61
C TYR A 90 -15.18 15.30 17.11
N PHE A 91 -15.38 15.00 18.39
CA PHE A 91 -15.11 13.67 18.95
C PHE A 91 -15.97 12.58 18.30
N GLY A 92 -17.24 12.87 18.02
CA GLY A 92 -18.13 11.98 17.28
C GLY A 92 -17.66 11.72 15.84
N ILE A 93 -17.25 12.77 15.13
CA ILE A 93 -16.68 12.64 13.78
C ILE A 93 -15.37 11.83 13.81
N PHE A 94 -14.53 12.08 14.81
CA PHE A 94 -13.24 11.39 14.94
C PHE A 94 -13.39 9.90 15.24
N THR A 95 -14.31 9.55 16.13
CA THR A 95 -14.61 8.15 16.44
C THR A 95 -15.22 7.43 15.25
N PHE A 96 -16.10 8.09 14.49
CA PHE A 96 -16.66 7.54 13.26
C PHE A 96 -15.61 7.31 12.16
N LEU A 97 -14.75 8.31 11.91
CA LEU A 97 -13.62 8.17 10.99
C LEU A 97 -12.64 7.10 11.46
N GLY A 98 -12.35 7.04 12.76
CA GLY A 98 -11.51 6.02 13.36
C GLY A 98 -12.05 4.60 13.18
N LEU A 99 -13.37 4.40 13.28
CA LEU A 99 -14.01 3.12 13.01
C LEU A 99 -13.94 2.72 11.53
N ILE A 100 -14.15 3.67 10.61
CA ILE A 100 -13.97 3.44 9.18
C ILE A 100 -12.52 3.04 8.90
N VAL A 101 -11.56 3.82 9.39
CA VAL A 101 -10.13 3.53 9.22
C VAL A 101 -9.77 2.20 9.86
N ALA A 102 -10.26 1.86 11.05
CA ALA A 102 -9.98 0.57 11.69
C ALA A 102 -10.57 -0.62 10.91
N PHE A 103 -11.79 -0.45 10.38
CA PHE A 103 -12.44 -1.47 9.55
C PHE A 103 -11.69 -1.70 8.23
N PHE A 104 -11.31 -0.61 7.55
CA PHE A 104 -10.49 -0.69 6.35
C PHE A 104 -9.07 -1.18 6.66
N SER A 105 -8.47 -0.74 7.77
CA SER A 105 -7.13 -1.12 8.21
C SER A 105 -7.05 -2.60 8.55
N ASN A 106 -8.07 -3.19 9.19
CA ASN A 106 -8.07 -4.63 9.46
C ASN A 106 -7.99 -5.46 8.16
N ARG A 107 -8.71 -5.05 7.11
CA ARG A 107 -8.56 -5.65 5.76
C ARG A 107 -7.24 -5.26 5.09
N ASN A 108 -6.79 -4.02 5.30
CA ASN A 108 -5.58 -3.51 4.69
C ASN A 108 -4.30 -4.06 5.33
N THR A 109 -4.36 -4.56 6.57
CA THR A 109 -3.19 -5.09 7.30
C THR A 109 -2.73 -6.39 6.66
N ALA A 110 -3.67 -7.30 6.37
CA ALA A 110 -3.37 -8.51 5.63
C ALA A 110 -2.90 -8.19 4.20
N ARG A 111 -3.56 -7.25 3.53
CA ARG A 111 -3.14 -6.77 2.21
C ARG A 111 -1.76 -6.10 2.19
N SER A 112 -1.39 -5.35 3.23
CA SER A 112 -0.07 -4.73 3.40
C SER A 112 1.04 -5.76 3.59
N LYS A 113 0.71 -6.88 4.27
CA LYS A 113 1.61 -8.02 4.45
C LYS A 113 1.90 -8.67 3.08
N TRP A 114 0.86 -8.89 2.29
CA TRP A 114 0.98 -9.41 0.92
C TRP A 114 1.71 -8.45 -0.02
N LEU A 115 1.47 -7.14 0.09
CA LEU A 115 2.18 -6.12 -0.69
C LEU A 115 3.70 -6.16 -0.44
N LYS A 116 4.14 -6.35 0.81
CA LYS A 116 5.56 -6.54 1.14
C LYS A 116 6.15 -7.84 0.58
N TYR A 117 5.39 -8.93 0.57
CA TYR A 117 5.87 -10.17 -0.02
C TYR A 117 5.95 -10.09 -1.55
N ILE A 118 4.98 -9.43 -2.18
CA ILE A 118 4.98 -9.16 -3.62
C ILE A 118 6.16 -8.24 -3.99
N SER A 119 6.48 -7.23 -3.18
CA SER A 119 7.60 -6.34 -3.46
C SER A 119 8.94 -7.07 -3.48
N VAL A 120 9.16 -7.97 -2.50
CA VAL A 120 10.38 -8.80 -2.44
C VAL A 120 10.43 -9.78 -3.63
N ALA A 121 9.30 -10.41 -3.96
CA ALA A 121 9.22 -11.32 -5.10
C ALA A 121 9.50 -10.62 -6.44
N LEU A 122 8.96 -9.40 -6.64
CA LEU A 122 9.19 -8.58 -7.82
C LEU A 122 10.68 -8.22 -7.99
N ASP A 123 11.35 -7.80 -6.92
CA ASP A 123 12.79 -7.49 -6.96
C ASP A 123 13.64 -8.71 -7.35
N GLU A 124 13.26 -9.90 -6.87
CA GLU A 124 13.96 -11.14 -7.22
C GLU A 124 13.72 -11.56 -8.68
N ILE A 125 12.49 -11.40 -9.18
CA ILE A 125 12.14 -11.64 -10.58
C ILE A 125 12.91 -10.65 -11.48
N GLU A 126 12.94 -9.36 -11.16
CA GLU A 126 13.67 -8.31 -11.89
C GLU A 126 15.17 -8.65 -11.98
N LYS A 127 15.79 -9.05 -10.87
CA LYS A 127 17.20 -9.48 -10.83
C LYS A 127 17.46 -10.70 -11.72
N ASN A 128 16.50 -11.63 -11.80
CA ASN A 128 16.59 -12.80 -12.68
C ASN A 128 16.45 -12.41 -14.16
N PHE A 129 15.63 -11.41 -14.48
CA PHE A 129 15.55 -10.83 -15.83
C PHE A 129 16.87 -10.21 -16.28
N ASP A 130 17.45 -9.35 -15.44
CA ASP A 130 18.71 -8.68 -15.73
C ASP A 130 19.85 -9.69 -15.92
N LYS A 131 19.89 -10.73 -15.07
CA LYS A 131 20.90 -11.79 -15.17
C LYS A 131 20.77 -12.61 -16.46
N LYS A 132 19.54 -12.94 -16.89
CA LYS A 132 19.30 -13.61 -18.18
C LYS A 132 19.76 -12.74 -19.34
N GLU A 133 19.44 -11.44 -19.32
CA GLU A 133 19.80 -10.49 -20.39
C GLU A 133 21.32 -10.36 -20.57
N ILE A 134 22.07 -10.25 -19.46
CA ILE A 134 23.54 -10.20 -19.44
C ILE A 134 24.16 -11.45 -20.06
N VAL A 135 23.64 -12.65 -19.72
CA VAL A 135 24.13 -13.92 -20.27
C VAL A 135 23.89 -14.01 -21.77
N THR A 136 22.71 -13.62 -22.26
CA THR A 136 22.42 -13.58 -23.70
C THR A 136 23.31 -12.60 -24.45
N ASN A 137 23.56 -11.41 -23.91
CA ASN A 137 24.44 -10.42 -24.55
C ASN A 137 25.90 -10.89 -24.57
N LYS A 138 26.38 -11.55 -23.51
CA LYS A 138 27.73 -12.15 -23.48
C LYS A 138 27.88 -13.26 -24.52
N LYS A 139 26.88 -14.14 -24.68
CA LYS A 139 26.86 -15.17 -25.73
C LYS A 139 26.87 -14.58 -27.15
N ARG A 140 26.09 -13.50 -27.38
CA ARG A 140 26.07 -12.80 -28.67
C ARG A 140 27.42 -12.14 -29.01
N LYS A 141 28.12 -11.58 -28.03
CA LYS A 141 29.47 -11.01 -28.21
C LYS A 141 30.51 -12.08 -28.53
N ASN A 142 30.47 -13.24 -27.85
CA ASN A 142 31.38 -14.35 -28.12
C ASN A 142 31.13 -15.05 -29.47
N LYS A 143 29.91 -14.99 -30.02
CA LYS A 143 29.59 -15.57 -31.35
C LYS A 143 29.99 -14.66 -32.52
N LYS A 144 30.36 -13.41 -32.25
CA LYS A 144 30.82 -12.41 -33.24
C LYS A 144 32.35 -12.24 -33.28
N ARG A 145 33.07 -12.95 -32.42
CA ARG A 145 34.52 -13.13 -32.47
C ARG A 145 34.82 -14.50 -33.06
#